data_AF-A0A1V5JGV1-F1
#
_entry.id   AF-A0A1V5JGV1-F1
#
_cell.length_a   1.000
_cell.length_b   1.000
_cell.length_c   1.000
_cell.angle_alpha   90.00
_cell.angle_beta   90.00
_cell.angle_gamma   90.00
#
_symmetry.space_group_name_H-M   'P 1'
#
loop_
_entity.id
_entity.type
_entity.pdbx_description
1 polymer ?
#
loop_
_entity_poly.entity_id
_entity_poly.type
_entity_poly.pdbx_seq_one_letter_code
_entity_poly.pdbx_strand_id
1 'polypeptide(L)' 'MIEDTEEVIEESLSLIDREKELIKKALEKNNGKRKLAAAELGISERTLYRKIKEYRIDA' A
#
# COMPACT_ATOMS: atom_id res chain seq x y z
N MET A 1 13.09 21.33 22.22
CA MET A 1 12.28 20.11 22.20
C MET A 1 11.74 19.98 20.79
N ILE A 2 12.24 18.98 20.06
CA ILE A 2 11.69 18.57 18.76
C ILE A 2 11.10 17.19 19.05
N GLU A 3 9.97 17.16 19.77
CA GLU A 3 9.26 15.90 20.07
C GLU A 3 8.24 15.59 18.96
N ASP A 4 7.69 16.62 18.30
CA ASP A 4 6.69 16.47 17.23
C ASP A 4 7.24 15.82 15.94
N THR A 5 8.54 15.87 15.67
CA THR A 5 9.10 15.33 14.42
C THR A 5 9.27 13.82 14.46
N GLU A 6 9.58 13.24 15.62
CA GLU A 6 9.79 11.79 15.76
C GLU A 6 8.44 11.05 15.60
N GLU A 7 7.39 11.55 16.26
CA GLU A 7 6.06 10.93 16.29
C GLU A 7 5.38 10.95 14.90
N VAL A 8 5.50 12.06 14.17
CA VAL A 8 4.96 12.21 12.80
C VAL A 8 5.69 11.31 11.80
N ILE A 9 7.00 11.10 11.97
CA ILE A 9 7.77 10.20 11.12
C ILE A 9 7.37 8.75 11.37
N GLU A 10 7.23 8.35 12.63
CA GLU A 10 6.83 7.00 13.02
C GLU A 10 5.41 6.66 12.51
N GLU A 11 4.46 7.58 12.64
CA GLU A 11 3.10 7.40 12.12
C GLU A 11 3.07 7.30 10.58
N SER A 12 3.86 8.12 9.89
CA SER A 12 3.99 8.08 8.43
C SER A 12 4.54 6.73 7.93
N LEU A 13 5.56 6.21 8.61
CA LEU A 13 6.12 4.88 8.32
C LEU A 13 5.07 3.78 8.51
N SER A 14 4.34 3.84 9.63
CA SER A 14 3.26 2.90 9.95
C SER A 14 2.15 2.88 8.89
N LEU A 15 1.73 4.05 8.40
CA LEU A 15 0.71 4.17 7.35
C LEU A 15 1.17 3.55 6.03
N ILE A 16 2.43 3.78 5.64
CA ILE A 16 3.01 3.20 4.41
C ILE A 16 3.05 1.68 4.51
N ASP A 17 3.49 1.13 5.63
CA ASP A 17 3.59 -0.32 5.81
C ASP A 17 2.22 -0.99 5.87
N ARG A 18 1.24 -0.34 6.51
CA ARG A 18 -0.15 -0.81 6.48
C ARG A 18 -0.71 -0.81 5.06
N GLU A 19 -0.43 0.22 4.27
CA GLU A 19 -0.85 0.27 2.88
C GLU A 19 -0.21 -0.85 2.04
N LYS A 20 1.09 -1.12 2.22
CA LYS A 20 1.78 -2.23 1.54
C LYS A 20 1.12 -3.57 1.85
N GLU A 21 0.81 -3.82 3.12
CA GLU A 21 0.18 -5.08 3.54
C GLU A 21 -1.25 -5.23 3.00
N LEU A 22 -2.02 -4.14 2.92
CA LEU A 22 -3.33 -4.15 2.27
C LEU A 22 -3.21 -4.48 0.78
N ILE A 23 -2.23 -3.91 0.08
CA ILE A 23 -2.00 -4.17 -1.35
C ILE A 23 -1.63 -5.63 -1.58
N LYS A 24 -0.70 -6.18 -0.79
CA LYS A 24 -0.30 -7.60 -0.89
C LYS A 24 -1.50 -8.52 -0.68
N LYS A 25 -2.25 -8.32 0.41
CA LYS A 25 -3.44 -9.14 0.72
C LYS A 25 -4.49 -9.09 -0.38
N ALA A 26 -4.75 -7.91 -0.93
CA ALA A 26 -5.71 -7.75 -2.02
C ALA A 26 -5.22 -8.48 -3.29
N LEU A 27 -3.92 -8.42 -3.61
CA LEU A 27 -3.35 -9.15 -4.74
C LEU A 27 -3.41 -10.66 -4.52
N GLU A 28 -2.99 -11.16 -3.37
CA GLU A 28 -3.03 -12.58 -3.01
C GLU A 28 -4.46 -13.15 -3.08
N LYS A 29 -5.42 -12.46 -2.45
CA LYS A 29 -6.85 -12.86 -2.46
C LYS A 29 -7.43 -12.93 -3.86
N ASN A 30 -6.95 -12.07 -4.76
CA ASN A 30 -7.41 -12.01 -6.15
C ASN A 30 -6.48 -12.76 -7.12
N ASN A 31 -5.55 -13.60 -6.64
CA ASN A 31 -4.58 -14.36 -7.44
C ASN A 31 -3.80 -13.46 -8.42
N GLY A 32 -3.30 -12.32 -7.93
CA GLY A 32 -2.53 -11.34 -8.71
C GLY A 32 -3.34 -10.51 -9.70
N LYS A 33 -4.67 -10.69 -9.79
CA LYS A 33 -5.54 -9.91 -10.72
C LYS A 33 -5.67 -8.46 -10.25
N ARG A 34 -4.79 -7.60 -10.79
CA ARG A 34 -4.69 -6.17 -10.44
C ARG A 34 -6.01 -5.41 -10.53
N LYS A 35 -6.83 -5.65 -11.57
CA LYS A 35 -8.15 -5.01 -11.70
C LYS A 35 -9.09 -5.32 -10.52
N LEU A 36 -9.11 -6.56 -10.04
CA LEU A 36 -9.96 -6.97 -8.92
C LEU A 36 -9.40 -6.47 -7.58
N ALA A 37 -8.09 -6.60 -7.38
CA ALA A 37 -7.41 -6.06 -6.21
C ALA A 37 -7.60 -4.53 -6.08
N ALA A 38 -7.51 -3.80 -7.21
CA ALA A 38 -7.73 -2.36 -7.22
C ALA A 38 -9.17 -1.99 -6.87
N ALA A 39 -10.15 -2.73 -7.42
CA ALA A 39 -11.56 -2.54 -7.09
C ALA A 39 -11.84 -2.81 -5.60
N GLU A 40 -11.23 -3.84 -5.01
CA GLU A 40 -11.35 -4.15 -3.58
C GLU A 40 -10.72 -3.06 -2.69
N LEU A 41 -9.58 -2.51 -3.11
CA LEU A 41 -8.91 -1.40 -2.43
C LEU A 41 -9.58 -0.04 -2.68
N GLY A 42 -10.61 0.04 -3.53
CA GLY A 42 -11.30 1.29 -3.86
C GLY A 42 -10.44 2.28 -4.66
N ILE A 43 -9.42 1.80 -5.37
CA ILE A 43 -8.50 2.62 -6.18
C ILE A 43 -8.52 2.20 -7.64
N SER A 44 -8.01 3.08 -8.52
CA SER A 44 -7.83 2.71 -9.92
C SER A 44 -6.72 1.67 -10.10
N GLU A 45 -6.81 0.83 -11.13
CA GLU A 45 -5.76 -0.13 -11.49
C GLU A 45 -4.40 0.57 -11.76
N ARG A 46 -4.44 1.79 -12.31
CA ARG A 46 -3.25 2.64 -12.50
C ARG A 46 -2.62 3.04 -11.16
N THR A 47 -3.43 3.41 -10.18
CA THR A 47 -2.96 3.75 -8.82
C THR A 47 -2.31 2.53 -8.18
N LEU A 48 -2.97 1.37 -8.26
CA LEU A 48 -2.43 0.12 -7.74
C LEU A 48 -1.08 -0.22 -8.40
N TYR A 49 -0.98 -0.13 -9.72
CA TYR A 49 0.26 -0.38 -10.45
C TYR A 49 1.41 0.53 -9.99
N ARG A 50 1.14 1.83 -9.79
CA ARG A 50 2.14 2.78 -9.29
C ARG A 50 2.63 2.38 -7.90
N LYS A 51 1.72 2.04 -6.99
CA LYS A 51 2.05 1.63 -5.61
C LYS A 51 2.83 0.31 -5.56
N ILE A 52 2.45 -0.67 -6.37
CA ILE A 52 3.21 -1.92 -6.53
C ILE A 52 4.67 -1.62 -6.92
N LYS A 53 4.88 -0.73 -7.89
CA LYS A 53 6.23 -0.34 -8.33
C LYS A 53 6.99 0.46 -7.26
N GLU A 54 6.33 1.40 -6.61
CA GLU A 54 6.90 2.27 -5.57
C GLU A 54 7.34 1.45 -4.35
N TYR A 55 6.51 0.52 -3.91
CA TYR A 55 6.77 -0.33 -2.75
C TYR A 55 7.52 -1.62 -3.08
N ARG A 56 7.84 -1.87 -4.35
CA ARG A 56 8.49 -3.09 -4.84
C ARG A 56 7.77 -4.35 -4.34
N ILE A 57 6.46 -4.35 -4.50
CA ILE A 57 5.61 -5.48 -4.12
C ILE A 57 5.69 -6.50 -5.25
N ASP A 58 6.25 -7.67 -4.97
CA ASP A 58 6.19 -8.82 -5.85
C ASP A 58 4.87 -9.57 -5.58
N ALA A 59 4.15 -9.92 -6.63
CA ALA A 59 2.84 -10.57 -6.58
C ALA A 59 2.76 -11.67 -7.64
#